data_AF-N9G6T9-F1
#
_entry.id   AF-N9G6T9-F1
#
_cell.length_a   1.000
_cell.length_b   1.000
_cell.length_c   1.000
_cell.angle_alpha   90.00
_cell.angle_beta   90.00
_cell.angle_gamma   90.00
#
_symmetry.space_group_name_H-M   'P 1'
#
loop_
_entity.id
_entity.type
_entity.pdbx_description
1 polymer ?
#
loop_
_entity_poly.entity_id
_entity_poly.type
_entity_poly.pdbx_seq_one_letter_code
_entity_poly.pdbx_strand_id
1 'polypeptide(L)'
;MATNEEVKQQTSEKPPTQGVGVSGFQADVYAADEKKIDWPHLMAQPKFQMYCVELSRRHHGEVELWIGGFVKDKLMEGEHIFFDQYCAWHDQKGYWKQEDYYGNLING
;
A
#
# COMPACT_ATOMS: atom_id res chain seq x y z
N MET A 1 -46.22 -23.89 -54.47
CA MET A 1 -45.15 -24.69 -53.84
C MET A 1 -44.52 -23.78 -52.81
N ALA A 2 -44.93 -23.90 -51.55
CA ALA A 2 -44.34 -24.77 -50.54
C ALA A 2 -43.30 -23.97 -49.73
N THR A 3 -43.49 -24.03 -48.42
CA THR A 3 -42.79 -23.40 -47.29
C THR A 3 -41.27 -23.48 -47.36
N ASN A 4 -40.61 -22.61 -46.56
CA ASN A 4 -39.57 -22.92 -45.56
C ASN A 4 -38.70 -21.68 -45.34
N GLU A 5 -38.19 -21.30 -44.18
CA GLU A 5 -38.32 -21.67 -42.77
C GLU A 5 -37.52 -20.58 -42.05
N GLU A 6 -38.05 -20.02 -40.96
CA GLU A 6 -37.26 -19.24 -40.01
C GLU A 6 -36.16 -20.12 -39.41
N VAL A 7 -34.91 -19.64 -39.39
CA VAL A 7 -33.84 -20.25 -38.58
C VAL A 7 -33.19 -19.21 -37.68
N LYS A 8 -33.74 -19.18 -36.46
CA LYS A 8 -33.11 -19.09 -35.12
C LYS A 8 -31.92 -18.16 -34.89
N GLN A 9 -32.21 -17.22 -34.00
CA GLN A 9 -31.33 -16.45 -33.11
C GLN A 9 -30.22 -17.28 -32.46
N GLN A 10 -29.04 -16.67 -32.32
CA GLN A 10 -28.09 -17.01 -31.27
C GLN A 10 -27.32 -15.76 -30.83
N THR A 11 -27.96 -14.91 -30.03
CA THR A 11 -27.30 -13.85 -29.28
C THR A 11 -26.48 -14.50 -28.16
N SER A 12 -25.15 -14.49 -28.32
CA SER A 12 -24.21 -14.81 -27.25
C SER A 12 -24.14 -13.61 -26.29
N GLU A 13 -25.08 -13.52 -25.36
CA GLU A 13 -25.01 -12.56 -24.26
C GLU A 13 -24.10 -13.14 -23.18
N LYS A 14 -22.95 -12.48 -22.96
CA LYS A 14 -22.06 -12.76 -21.83
C LYS A 14 -22.85 -12.62 -20.52
N PRO A 15 -22.61 -13.48 -19.51
CA PRO A 15 -23.32 -13.39 -18.24
C PRO A 15 -23.12 -12.00 -17.60
N PRO A 16 -24.14 -11.48 -16.89
CA PRO A 16 -24.17 -10.11 -16.40
C PRO A 16 -22.94 -9.81 -15.54
N THR A 17 -22.29 -8.68 -15.81
CA THR A 17 -21.18 -8.17 -14.99
C THR A 17 -21.70 -7.95 -13.57
N GLN A 18 -21.24 -8.77 -12.62
CA GLN A 18 -21.47 -8.53 -11.20
C GLN A 18 -20.70 -7.27 -10.80
N GLY A 19 -21.43 -6.17 -10.63
CA GLY A 19 -20.91 -4.95 -10.02
C GLY A 19 -20.66 -5.20 -8.54
N VAL A 20 -19.42 -5.50 -8.17
CA VAL A 20 -19.00 -5.47 -6.77
C VAL A 20 -18.90 -4.00 -6.37
N GLY A 21 -19.92 -3.52 -5.66
CA GLY A 21 -19.89 -2.21 -5.02
C GLY A 21 -18.88 -2.22 -3.89
N VAL A 22 -17.70 -1.65 -4.12
CA VAL A 22 -16.79 -1.29 -3.03
C VAL A 22 -17.39 -0.05 -2.38
N SER A 23 -18.05 -0.24 -1.24
CA SER A 23 -18.50 0.88 -0.43
C SER A 23 -17.26 1.65 0.03
N GLY A 24 -17.15 2.91 -0.41
CA GLY A 24 -16.02 3.78 -0.09
C GLY A 24 -15.85 3.89 1.42
N PHE A 25 -14.63 3.68 1.87
CA PHE A 25 -14.24 3.91 3.26
C PHE A 25 -14.52 5.37 3.62
N GLN A 26 -15.31 5.58 4.65
CA GLN A 26 -15.68 6.90 5.15
C GLN A 26 -14.48 7.47 5.92
N ALA A 27 -13.68 8.28 5.26
CA ALA A 27 -12.44 8.87 5.78
C ALA A 27 -12.66 10.23 6.47
N ASP A 28 -13.84 10.46 7.04
CA ASP A 28 -14.16 11.64 7.81
C ASP A 28 -14.54 11.18 9.22
N VAL A 29 -13.74 11.49 10.25
CA VAL A 29 -14.18 11.84 11.63
C VAL A 29 -13.01 12.06 12.63
N TYR A 30 -11.75 11.67 12.38
CA TYR A 30 -10.71 11.71 13.46
C TYR A 30 -9.46 12.59 13.22
N ALA A 31 -9.50 13.59 12.36
CA ALA A 31 -8.35 14.49 12.17
C ALA A 31 -8.31 15.63 13.23
N ALA A 32 -8.09 15.28 14.50
CA ALA A 32 -7.84 16.25 15.56
C ALA A 32 -6.59 15.82 16.35
N ASP A 33 -5.45 16.39 15.97
CA ASP A 33 -4.16 16.37 16.70
C ASP A 33 -3.30 15.11 16.62
N GLU A 34 -3.38 14.36 15.51
CA GLU A 34 -2.40 13.31 15.25
C GLU A 34 -1.06 13.90 14.79
N LYS A 35 0.03 13.52 15.47
CA LYS A 35 1.39 13.85 15.05
C LYS A 35 1.61 13.34 13.64
N LYS A 36 1.75 14.27 12.69
CA LYS A 36 2.00 13.96 11.29
C LYS A 36 3.32 13.21 11.15
N ILE A 37 3.28 12.07 10.45
CA ILE A 37 4.45 11.25 10.17
C ILE A 37 5.26 11.92 9.06
N ASP A 38 6.57 12.08 9.28
CA ASP A 38 7.48 12.66 8.29
C ASP A 38 7.99 11.59 7.31
N TRP A 39 7.16 11.31 6.29
CA TRP A 39 7.50 10.33 5.24
C TRP A 39 8.74 10.70 4.41
N PRO A 40 8.95 11.97 3.99
CA PRO A 40 10.19 12.35 3.33
C PRO A 40 11.44 12.01 4.14
N HIS A 41 11.43 12.29 5.45
CA HIS A 41 12.53 11.93 6.34
C HIS A 41 12.71 10.42 6.42
N LEU A 42 11.64 9.66 6.64
CA LEU A 42 11.70 8.20 6.71
C LEU A 42 12.22 7.56 5.42
N MET A 43 11.77 8.02 4.24
CA MET A 43 12.23 7.50 2.95
C MET A 43 13.74 7.67 2.70
N ALA A 44 14.36 8.66 3.35
CA ALA A 44 15.80 8.87 3.30
C ALA A 44 16.58 7.96 4.28
N GLN A 45 15.91 7.32 5.24
CA GLN A 45 16.57 6.48 6.23
C GLN A 45 16.88 5.08 5.67
N PRO A 46 18.14 4.60 5.78
CA PRO A 46 18.52 3.28 5.27
C PRO A 46 17.69 2.12 5.86
N LYS A 47 17.30 2.21 7.13
CA LYS A 47 16.47 1.20 7.80
C LYS A 47 15.06 1.12 7.22
N PHE A 48 14.46 2.26 6.91
CA PHE A 48 13.13 2.30 6.30
C PHE A 48 13.18 1.86 4.82
N GLN A 49 14.25 2.23 4.10
CA GLN A 49 14.52 1.69 2.77
C GLN A 49 14.64 0.16 2.79
N MET A 50 15.34 -0.40 3.78
CA MET A 50 15.47 -1.85 3.95
C MET A 50 14.12 -2.53 4.24
N TYR A 51 13.29 -1.92 5.09
CA TYR A 51 11.91 -2.37 5.29
C TYR A 51 11.10 -2.39 3.99
N CYS A 52 11.16 -1.30 3.21
CA CYS A 52 10.46 -1.21 1.92
C CYS A 52 10.97 -2.25 0.92
N VAL A 53 12.27 -2.53 0.90
CA VAL A 53 12.89 -3.57 0.06
C VAL A 53 12.36 -4.95 0.44
N GLU A 54 12.31 -5.29 1.72
CA GLU A 54 11.80 -6.58 2.19
C GLU A 54 10.30 -6.75 1.91
N LEU A 55 9.52 -5.70 2.13
CA LEU A 55 8.08 -5.70 1.91
C LEU A 55 7.73 -5.81 0.41
N SER A 56 8.43 -5.06 -0.44
CA SER A 56 8.18 -5.02 -1.89
C SER A 56 8.85 -6.17 -2.65
N ARG A 57 9.81 -6.86 -2.02
CA ARG A 57 10.69 -7.87 -2.63
C ARG A 57 11.47 -7.35 -3.85
N ARG A 58 11.66 -6.03 -3.95
CA ARG A 58 12.42 -5.38 -5.01
C ARG A 58 13.91 -5.35 -4.68
N HIS A 59 14.74 -5.10 -5.68
CA HIS A 59 16.17 -4.95 -5.46
C HIS A 59 16.50 -3.62 -4.77
N HIS A 60 17.45 -3.64 -3.83
CA HIS A 60 17.83 -2.47 -3.03
C HIS A 60 18.64 -1.43 -3.82
N GLY A 61 19.35 -1.84 -4.87
CA GLY A 61 20.24 -0.96 -5.65
C GLY A 61 19.56 0.20 -6.39
N GLU A 62 18.22 0.16 -6.52
CA GLU A 62 17.43 1.22 -7.18
C GLU A 62 16.35 1.79 -6.25
N VAL A 63 16.50 1.62 -4.93
CA VAL A 63 15.47 1.97 -3.94
C VAL A 63 14.96 3.40 -4.09
N GLU A 64 15.86 4.36 -4.33
CA GLU A 64 15.52 5.77 -4.49
C GLU A 64 14.58 6.05 -5.67
N LEU A 65 14.65 5.24 -6.73
CA LEU A 65 13.84 5.43 -7.95
C LEU A 65 12.39 5.01 -7.76
N TRP A 66 12.12 4.04 -6.88
CA TRP A 66 10.78 3.45 -6.74
C TRP A 66 10.14 3.66 -5.37
N ILE A 67 10.91 3.96 -4.32
CA ILE A 67 10.40 4.05 -2.94
C ILE A 67 9.31 5.11 -2.80
N GLY A 68 9.43 6.26 -3.47
CA GLY A 68 8.43 7.32 -3.38
C GLY A 68 7.06 6.90 -3.90
N GLY A 69 7.01 6.19 -5.03
CA GLY A 69 5.77 5.63 -5.57
C GLY A 69 5.21 4.54 -4.67
N PHE A 70 6.07 3.61 -4.24
CA PHE A 70 5.68 2.51 -3.37
C PHE A 70 5.09 2.98 -2.03
N VAL A 71 5.75 3.95 -1.37
CA VAL A 71 5.26 4.52 -0.12
C VAL A 71 3.93 5.21 -0.36
N LYS A 72 3.80 6.04 -1.41
CA LYS A 72 2.54 6.70 -1.75
C LYS A 72 1.37 5.71 -1.89
N ASP A 73 1.59 4.59 -2.57
CA ASP A 73 0.58 3.54 -2.71
C ASP A 73 0.20 2.95 -1.34
N LYS A 74 1.18 2.72 -0.46
CA LYS A 74 0.93 2.23 0.91
C LYS A 74 0.21 3.22 1.81
N LEU A 75 0.48 4.52 1.66
CA LEU A 75 -0.26 5.55 2.39
C LEU A 75 -1.74 5.58 1.99
N MET A 76 -2.06 5.28 0.73
CA MET A 76 -3.45 5.17 0.27
C MET A 76 -4.17 3.93 0.82
N GLU A 77 -3.42 2.84 1.10
CA GLU A 77 -3.97 1.63 1.74
C GLU A 77 -4.24 1.84 3.24
N GLY A 78 -3.41 2.65 3.91
CA GLY A 78 -3.58 3.03 5.30
C GLY A 78 -2.28 3.51 5.95
N GLU A 79 -2.16 4.82 6.15
CA GLU A 79 -0.97 5.48 6.69
C GLU A 79 -0.53 4.94 8.06
N HIS A 80 -1.43 4.91 9.05
CA HIS A 80 -1.10 4.46 10.40
C HIS A 80 -0.75 2.97 10.45
N ILE A 81 -1.51 2.14 9.74
CA ILE A 81 -1.25 0.70 9.67
C ILE A 81 0.13 0.45 9.07
N PHE A 82 0.49 1.20 8.03
CA PHE A 82 1.80 1.08 7.39
C PHE A 82 2.94 1.50 8.33
N PHE A 83 2.76 2.59 9.08
CA PHE A 83 3.74 3.02 10.07
C PHE A 83 3.89 2.04 11.23
N ASP A 84 2.78 1.51 11.76
CA ASP A 84 2.80 0.51 12.84
C ASP A 84 3.52 -0.77 12.43
N GLN A 85 3.33 -1.22 11.18
CA GLN A 85 4.05 -2.35 10.61
C GLN A 85 5.55 -2.09 10.51
N TYR A 86 5.95 -0.87 10.15
CA TYR A 86 7.35 -0.47 10.15
C TYR A 86 7.94 -0.50 11.57
N CYS A 87 7.24 0.04 12.57
CA CYS A 87 7.67 0.00 13.97
C CYS A 87 7.84 -1.44 14.46
N ALA A 88 6.86 -2.31 14.20
CA ALA A 88 6.92 -3.73 14.57
C ALA A 88 8.09 -4.45 13.86
N TRP A 89 8.33 -4.15 12.58
CA TRP A 89 9.47 -4.69 11.85
C TRP A 89 10.80 -4.21 12.43
N HIS A 90 10.91 -2.93 12.79
CA HIS A 90 12.10 -2.34 13.38
C HIS A 90 12.47 -3.04 14.70
N ASP A 91 11.47 -3.23 15.56
CA ASP A 91 11.64 -3.89 16.86
C ASP A 91 12.04 -5.37 16.70
N GLN A 92 11.50 -6.05 15.69
CA GLN A 92 11.86 -7.44 15.37
C GLN A 92 13.27 -7.60 14.82
N LYS A 93 13.77 -6.64 14.00
CA LYS A 93 15.13 -6.72 13.45
C LYS A 93 16.20 -6.66 14.53
N GLY A 94 16.00 -5.83 15.54
CA GLY A 94 16.87 -5.76 16.72
C GLY A 94 18.28 -5.22 16.45
N TYR A 95 18.58 -4.70 15.26
CA TYR A 95 19.88 -4.10 14.92
C TYR A 95 20.01 -2.65 15.39
N TRP A 96 18.90 -1.93 15.54
CA TRP A 96 18.84 -0.49 15.85
C TRP A 96 18.29 -0.21 17.25
N LYS A 97 18.76 -0.93 18.27
CA LYS A 97 18.26 -0.80 19.65
C LYS A 97 18.56 0.55 20.31
N GLN A 98 19.49 1.31 19.75
CA GLN A 98 19.93 2.61 20.26
C GLN A 98 19.29 3.80 19.53
N GLU A 99 18.42 3.53 18.56
CA GLU A 99 17.74 4.54 17.75
C GLU A 99 16.22 4.39 17.86
N ASP A 100 15.50 5.51 17.79
CA ASP A 100 14.06 5.51 17.56
C ASP A 100 13.71 5.17 16.10
N TYR A 101 12.43 5.07 15.78
CA TYR A 101 11.94 4.76 14.43
C TYR A 101 12.34 5.79 13.37
N TYR A 102 12.66 7.03 13.78
CA TYR A 102 13.09 8.11 12.90
C TYR A 102 14.63 8.22 12.76
N GLY A 103 15.40 7.43 13.51
CA GLY A 103 16.87 7.47 13.47
C GLY A 103 17.52 8.36 14.53
N ASN A 104 16.74 8.90 15.47
CA ASN A 104 17.31 9.66 16.58
C ASN A 104 17.86 8.72 17.64
N LEU A 105 19.02 9.05 18.22
CA LEU A 105 19.60 8.28 19.31
C LEU A 105 18.74 8.40 20.57
N ILE A 106 18.43 7.28 21.22
CA ILE A 106 17.60 7.24 22.43
C ILE A 106 18.35 7.80 23.66
N ASN A 107 19.68 7.68 23.68
CA ASN A 107 20.56 8.12 24.78
C ASN A 107 21.59 9.17 24.33
N GLY A 108 21.18 10.14 23.50
CA GLY A 108 22.02 11.25 23.05
C GLY A 108 22.38 12.23 24.16
#